data_AF-A0A1D3P895-F1
#
_entry.id   AF-A0A1D3P895-F1
#
_cell.length_a   1.000
_cell.length_b   1.000
_cell.length_c   1.000
_cell.angle_alpha   90.00
_cell.angle_beta   90.00
_cell.angle_gamma   90.00
#
_symmetry.space_group_name_H-M   'P 1'
#
loop_
_entity.id
_entity.type
_entity.pdbx_description
1 polymer ?
#
loop_
_entity_poly.entity_id
_entity_poly.type
_entity_poly.pdbx_seq_one_letter_code
_entity_poly.pdbx_strand_id
1 'polypeptide(L)'
;MKEPIIVKKEAFQAIGVSITTTNEIEASTEGKIPQLWNRYFQEQMMHHIPNQQTKETFAFYSNYESDETGTYQFTIGMPVSSLEDVPENMTILTIPAATYAVFTTRKGPVAEVVCEAWEYIWKWSKENKRAFTTDFELYDEKATDPNNVQLDIYIALA
;
A
#
# COMPACT_ATOMS: atom_id res chain seq x y z
N MET A 1 12.71 13.96 3.80
CA MET A 1 12.70 12.51 4.07
C MET A 1 14.13 12.02 4.24
N LYS A 2 14.39 10.98 5.04
CA LYS A 2 15.72 10.34 5.10
C LYS A 2 15.93 9.44 3.87
N GLU A 3 17.18 9.06 3.61
CA GLU A 3 17.47 8.04 2.59
C GLU A 3 16.77 6.72 2.94
N PRO A 4 16.28 5.97 1.93
CA PRO A 4 15.60 4.71 2.17
C PRO A 4 16.56 3.63 2.66
N ILE A 5 16.04 2.71 3.46
CA ILE A 5 16.77 1.50 3.87
C ILE A 5 16.44 0.38 2.89
N ILE A 6 17.46 -0.37 2.47
CA ILE A 6 17.28 -1.53 1.58
C ILE A 6 17.03 -2.78 2.41
N VAL A 7 15.92 -3.48 2.14
CA VAL A 7 15.55 -4.72 2.83
C VAL A 7 15.15 -5.79 1.83
N LYS A 8 15.37 -7.07 2.17
CA LYS A 8 14.81 -8.21 1.44
C LYS A 8 13.56 -8.70 2.16
N LYS A 9 12.52 -9.03 1.41
CA LYS A 9 11.29 -9.64 1.91
C LYS A 9 11.03 -10.92 1.14
N GLU A 10 10.64 -11.96 1.88
CA GLU A 10 10.16 -13.21 1.30
C GLU A 10 8.78 -13.01 0.68
N ALA A 11 8.37 -13.95 -0.18
CA ALA A 11 7.04 -13.95 -0.76
C ALA A 11 5.98 -14.14 0.33
N PHE A 12 4.83 -13.47 0.20
CA PHE A 12 3.71 -13.62 1.12
C PHE A 12 2.38 -13.40 0.40
N GLN A 13 1.30 -13.77 1.08
CA GLN A 13 -0.06 -13.64 0.58
C GLN A 13 -0.81 -12.59 1.39
N ALA A 14 -1.72 -11.88 0.74
CA ALA A 14 -2.60 -10.92 1.40
C ALA A 14 -4.01 -10.99 0.83
N ILE A 15 -4.98 -10.57 1.63
CA ILE A 15 -6.38 -10.44 1.23
C ILE A 15 -6.84 -9.02 1.57
N GLY A 16 -7.66 -8.43 0.71
CA GLY A 16 -8.18 -7.08 0.92
C GLY A 16 -9.31 -6.70 -0.02
N VAL A 17 -9.71 -5.42 0.03
CA VAL A 17 -10.66 -4.81 -0.91
C VAL A 17 -9.92 -3.92 -1.88
N SER A 18 -10.32 -3.94 -3.16
CA SER A 18 -9.54 -3.34 -4.23
C SER A 18 -10.34 -2.41 -5.13
N ILE A 19 -9.62 -1.49 -5.76
CA ILE A 19 -10.07 -0.66 -6.88
C ILE A 19 -8.99 -0.61 -7.95
N THR A 20 -9.37 -0.25 -9.17
CA THR A 20 -8.42 0.13 -10.24
C THR A 20 -8.49 1.63 -10.47
N THR A 21 -7.32 2.28 -10.51
CA THR A 21 -7.21 3.73 -10.66
C THR A 21 -5.92 4.14 -11.39
N THR A 22 -5.70 5.44 -11.55
CA THR A 22 -4.50 6.07 -12.09
C THR A 22 -4.08 7.24 -11.20
N ASN A 23 -2.83 7.67 -11.28
CA ASN A 23 -2.38 8.87 -10.56
C ASN A 23 -3.11 10.15 -11.00
N GLU A 24 -3.56 10.22 -12.25
CA GLU A 24 -4.36 11.34 -12.76
C GLU A 24 -5.75 11.40 -12.09
N ILE A 25 -6.44 10.25 -11.96
CA ILE A 25 -7.74 10.19 -11.28
C ILE A 25 -7.57 10.54 -9.80
N GLU A 26 -6.55 9.99 -9.12
CA GLU A 26 -6.33 10.26 -7.69
C GLU A 26 -5.92 11.71 -7.39
N ALA A 27 -5.30 12.41 -8.35
CA ALA A 27 -5.01 13.84 -8.24
C ALA A 27 -6.22 14.75 -8.53
N SER A 28 -7.33 14.19 -9.02
CA SER A 28 -8.55 14.91 -9.36
C SER A 28 -9.58 14.88 -8.23
N THR A 29 -10.73 15.52 -8.44
CA THR A 29 -11.88 15.41 -7.53
C THR A 29 -12.56 14.04 -7.56
N GLU A 30 -12.18 13.16 -8.49
CA GLU A 30 -12.74 11.81 -8.66
C GLU A 30 -11.88 10.71 -8.03
N GLY A 31 -10.91 11.08 -7.18
CA GLY A 31 -10.04 10.13 -6.49
C GLY A 31 -10.82 9.05 -5.75
N LYS A 32 -10.42 7.79 -5.97
CA LYS A 32 -11.13 6.61 -5.51
C LYS A 32 -10.52 6.03 -4.23
N ILE A 33 -9.23 6.26 -3.98
CA ILE A 33 -8.52 5.76 -2.79
C ILE A 33 -9.18 6.22 -1.47
N PRO A 34 -9.54 7.50 -1.29
CA PRO A 34 -10.21 7.94 -0.06
C PRO A 34 -11.55 7.24 0.19
N GLN A 35 -12.30 6.94 -0.88
CA GLN A 35 -13.57 6.23 -0.78
C GLN A 35 -13.36 4.76 -0.36
N LEU A 36 -12.30 4.12 -0.88
CA LEU A 36 -11.96 2.76 -0.47
C LEU A 36 -11.54 2.69 1.00
N TRP A 37 -10.75 3.66 1.49
CA TRP A 37 -10.41 3.77 2.91
C TRP A 37 -11.65 3.93 3.79
N ASN A 38 -12.55 4.85 3.41
CA ASN A 38 -13.81 5.04 4.12
C ASN A 38 -14.62 3.74 4.18
N ARG A 39 -14.75 3.03 3.06
CA ARG A 39 -15.44 1.74 3.00
C ARG A 39 -14.78 0.70 3.89
N TYR A 40 -13.44 0.57 3.82
CA TYR A 40 -12.68 -0.40 4.60
C TYR A 40 -12.94 -0.25 6.10
N PHE A 41 -12.93 0.99 6.61
CA PHE A 41 -13.19 1.25 8.03
C PHE A 41 -14.68 1.19 8.40
N GLN A 42 -15.57 1.78 7.61
CA GLN A 42 -17.00 1.82 7.91
C GLN A 42 -17.63 0.43 7.90
N GLU A 43 -17.26 -0.40 6.92
CA GLU A 43 -17.76 -1.77 6.79
C GLU A 43 -16.91 -2.77 7.61
N GLN A 44 -15.94 -2.28 8.41
CA GLN A 44 -15.04 -3.07 9.25
C GLN A 44 -14.43 -4.27 8.51
N MET A 45 -13.98 -4.04 7.28
CA MET A 45 -13.51 -5.09 6.37
C MET A 45 -12.39 -5.95 6.96
N MET A 46 -11.56 -5.38 7.82
CA MET A 46 -10.55 -6.10 8.58
C MET A 46 -11.10 -7.31 9.34
N HIS A 47 -12.33 -7.28 9.86
CA HIS A 47 -12.92 -8.40 10.61
C HIS A 47 -13.42 -9.53 9.71
N HIS A 48 -13.55 -9.28 8.40
CA HIS A 48 -14.00 -10.26 7.42
C HIS A 48 -12.84 -10.99 6.73
N ILE A 49 -11.59 -10.57 6.95
CA ILE A 49 -10.41 -11.22 6.37
C ILE A 49 -10.04 -12.46 7.22
N PRO A 50 -10.02 -13.68 6.66
CA PRO A 50 -9.64 -14.88 7.40
C PRO A 50 -8.12 -14.99 7.55
N ASN A 51 -7.66 -15.86 8.45
CA ASN A 51 -6.25 -16.31 8.52
C ASN A 51 -5.21 -15.18 8.65
N GLN A 52 -5.57 -14.09 9.32
CA GLN A 52 -4.75 -12.89 9.49
C GLN A 52 -3.45 -13.23 10.23
N GLN A 53 -2.31 -12.78 9.68
CA GLN A 53 -1.02 -12.93 10.34
C GLN A 53 -0.67 -11.75 11.23
N THR A 54 -1.40 -10.65 11.08
CA THR A 54 -1.11 -9.37 11.72
C THR A 54 -2.40 -8.56 11.91
N LYS A 55 -2.34 -7.56 12.79
CA LYS A 55 -3.37 -6.52 12.96
C LYS A 55 -3.05 -5.24 12.18
N GLU A 56 -1.84 -5.11 11.66
CA GLU A 56 -1.42 -3.96 10.86
C GLU A 56 -2.13 -3.96 9.51
N THR A 57 -2.50 -2.76 9.05
CA THR A 57 -3.16 -2.59 7.76
C THR A 57 -2.14 -2.25 6.69
N PHE A 58 -2.31 -2.82 5.52
CA PHE A 58 -1.46 -2.61 4.36
C PHE A 58 -2.27 -1.98 3.24
N ALA A 59 -1.68 -1.02 2.55
CA ALA A 59 -2.19 -0.52 1.29
C ALA A 59 -1.23 -0.93 0.17
N PHE A 60 -1.67 -1.85 -0.68
CA PHE A 60 -0.87 -2.41 -1.77
C PHE A 60 -1.17 -1.69 -3.07
N TYR A 61 -0.11 -1.41 -3.81
CA TYR A 61 -0.15 -0.97 -5.18
C TYR A 61 0.41 -2.10 -6.05
N SER A 62 -0.43 -2.69 -6.89
CA SER A 62 -0.10 -3.89 -7.66
C SER A 62 -0.71 -3.81 -9.06
N ASN A 63 -0.46 -4.82 -9.89
CA ASN A 63 -1.01 -4.94 -11.24
C ASN A 63 -0.83 -3.65 -12.06
N TYR A 64 0.36 -3.07 -11.98
CA TYR A 64 0.74 -1.92 -12.79
C TYR A 64 0.67 -2.29 -14.27
N GLU A 65 0.04 -1.44 -15.07
CA GLU A 65 -0.02 -1.59 -16.52
C GLU A 65 1.36 -1.34 -17.17
N SER A 66 2.11 -0.38 -16.64
CA SER A 66 3.43 0.01 -17.16
C SER A 66 4.37 0.49 -16.06
N ASP A 67 4.10 1.68 -15.53
CA ASP A 67 4.95 2.46 -14.61
C ASP A 67 4.07 3.38 -13.75
N GLU A 68 4.61 4.50 -13.24
CA GLU A 68 3.83 5.48 -12.49
C GLU A 68 2.73 6.19 -13.30
N THR A 69 2.69 6.05 -14.62
CA THR A 69 1.66 6.68 -15.47
C THR A 69 0.53 5.73 -15.83
N GLY A 70 0.76 4.42 -15.72
CA GLY A 70 -0.22 3.40 -16.04
C GLY A 70 -1.30 3.24 -14.98
N THR A 71 -2.34 2.46 -15.34
CA THR A 71 -3.31 2.00 -14.34
C THR A 71 -2.64 1.07 -13.33
N TYR A 72 -3.14 1.10 -12.09
CA TYR A 72 -2.74 0.18 -11.04
C TYR A 72 -3.95 -0.24 -10.21
N GLN A 73 -3.82 -1.40 -9.58
CA GLN A 73 -4.75 -1.86 -8.57
C GLN A 73 -4.28 -1.37 -7.20
N PHE A 74 -5.19 -0.72 -6.48
CA PHE A 74 -4.97 -0.30 -5.09
C PHE A 74 -5.82 -1.17 -4.18
N THR A 75 -5.19 -1.84 -3.22
CA THR A 75 -5.83 -2.82 -2.32
C THR A 75 -5.56 -2.48 -0.87
N ILE A 76 -6.59 -2.36 -0.04
CA ILE A 76 -6.45 -2.22 1.42
C ILE A 76 -6.74 -3.58 2.05
N GLY A 77 -5.79 -4.09 2.81
CA GLY A 77 -5.87 -5.45 3.34
C GLY A 77 -4.77 -5.78 4.33
N MET A 78 -4.51 -7.07 4.51
CA MET A 78 -3.49 -7.56 5.42
C MET A 78 -2.91 -8.91 4.96
N PRO A 79 -1.66 -9.22 5.36
CA PRO A 79 -1.07 -10.54 5.18
C PRO A 79 -1.86 -11.66 5.83
N VAL A 80 -1.95 -12.80 5.13
CA VAL A 80 -2.68 -13.99 5.57
C VAL A 80 -1.82 -15.25 5.46
N SER A 81 -2.07 -16.23 6.33
CA SER A 81 -1.33 -17.50 6.34
C SER A 81 -1.86 -18.51 5.32
N SER A 82 -3.08 -18.32 4.81
CA SER A 82 -3.68 -19.16 3.77
C SER A 82 -4.73 -18.38 2.98
N LEU A 83 -5.02 -18.85 1.77
CA LEU A 83 -6.06 -18.33 0.86
C LEU A 83 -7.34 -19.17 0.93
N GLU A 84 -7.61 -19.80 2.07
CA GLU A 84 -8.85 -20.54 2.31
C GLU A 84 -9.94 -19.59 2.82
N ASP A 85 -11.19 -19.90 2.49
CA ASP A 85 -12.39 -19.17 2.95
C ASP A 85 -12.41 -17.67 2.63
N VAL A 86 -11.78 -17.26 1.52
CA VAL A 86 -11.76 -15.86 1.09
C VAL A 86 -13.17 -15.41 0.70
N PRO A 87 -13.70 -14.32 1.29
CA PRO A 87 -15.00 -13.78 0.90
C PRO A 87 -15.06 -13.39 -0.58
N GLU A 88 -16.20 -13.63 -1.25
CA GLU A 88 -16.38 -13.33 -2.69
C GLU A 88 -16.13 -11.86 -3.06
N ASN A 89 -16.31 -10.94 -2.11
CA ASN A 89 -16.12 -9.51 -2.30
C ASN A 89 -14.69 -9.03 -2.01
N MET A 90 -13.74 -9.94 -1.80
CA MET A 90 -12.33 -9.63 -1.52
C MET A 90 -11.39 -10.09 -2.63
N THR A 91 -10.26 -9.40 -2.73
CA THR A 91 -9.18 -9.68 -3.68
C THR A 91 -8.06 -10.41 -2.97
N ILE A 92 -7.53 -11.41 -3.66
CA ILE A 92 -6.32 -12.14 -3.27
C ILE A 92 -5.11 -11.47 -3.91
N LEU A 93 -4.05 -11.29 -3.12
CA LEU A 93 -2.76 -10.81 -3.57
C LEU A 93 -1.69 -11.88 -3.27
N THR A 94 -0.82 -12.13 -4.25
CA THR A 94 0.43 -12.90 -4.05
C THR A 94 1.59 -11.97 -4.31
N ILE A 95 2.29 -11.58 -3.23
CA ILE A 95 3.42 -10.66 -3.28
C ILE A 95 4.69 -11.50 -3.44
N PRO A 96 5.44 -11.35 -4.55
CA PRO A 96 6.66 -12.12 -4.76
C PRO A 96 7.77 -11.66 -3.81
N ALA A 97 8.74 -12.55 -3.56
CA ALA A 97 9.96 -12.16 -2.86
C ALA A 97 10.68 -11.06 -3.65
N ALA A 98 11.07 -9.99 -2.97
CA ALA A 98 11.67 -8.83 -3.61
C ALA A 98 12.63 -8.08 -2.66
N THR A 99 13.48 -7.27 -3.27
CA THR A 99 14.26 -6.26 -2.54
C THR A 99 13.49 -4.95 -2.58
N TYR A 100 13.36 -4.29 -1.43
CA TYR A 100 12.59 -3.09 -1.24
C TYR A 100 13.46 -1.93 -0.76
N ALA A 101 13.23 -0.74 -1.32
CA ALA A 101 13.61 0.52 -0.69
C ALA A 101 12.48 0.94 0.27
N VAL A 102 12.80 1.11 1.55
CA VAL A 102 11.84 1.46 2.60
C VAL A 102 11.98 2.93 2.97
N PHE A 103 10.92 3.69 2.76
CA PHE A 103 10.83 5.10 3.09
C PHE A 103 9.96 5.29 4.33
N THR A 104 10.54 5.79 5.41
CA THR A 104 9.78 6.17 6.60
C THR A 104 9.37 7.63 6.53
N THR A 105 8.07 7.90 6.67
CA THR A 105 7.55 9.27 6.65
C THR A 105 7.96 10.07 7.89
N ARG A 106 7.83 11.40 7.82
CA ARG A 106 7.82 12.21 9.06
C ARG A 106 6.53 11.89 9.84
N LYS A 107 6.49 12.27 11.11
CA LYS A 107 5.24 12.28 11.87
C LYS A 107 4.35 13.44 11.44
N GLY A 108 3.05 13.21 11.34
CA GLY A 108 2.07 14.25 11.05
C GLY A 108 0.72 13.71 10.56
N PRO A 109 -0.16 14.59 10.06
CA PRO A 109 -1.45 14.19 9.51
C PRO A 109 -1.29 13.21 8.36
N VAL A 110 -2.05 12.11 8.38
CA VAL A 110 -1.89 10.99 7.42
C VAL A 110 -1.91 11.45 5.96
N ALA A 111 -2.86 12.31 5.59
CA ALA A 111 -3.00 12.80 4.22
C ALA A 111 -1.78 13.62 3.77
N GLU A 112 -1.18 14.41 4.67
CA GLU A 112 0.01 15.20 4.36
C GLU A 112 1.24 14.29 4.20
N VAL A 113 1.47 13.41 5.17
CA VAL A 113 2.72 12.64 5.22
C VAL A 113 2.79 11.58 4.12
N VAL A 114 1.64 11.02 3.69
CA VAL A 114 1.56 10.12 2.53
C VAL A 114 1.86 10.87 1.23
N CYS A 115 1.20 12.02 1.00
CA CYS A 115 1.42 12.83 -0.20
C CYS A 115 2.88 13.29 -0.32
N GLU A 116 3.45 13.83 0.76
CA GLU A 116 4.86 14.24 0.80
C GLU A 116 5.82 13.08 0.50
N ALA A 117 5.50 11.88 1.00
CA ALA A 117 6.31 10.69 0.76
C ALA A 117 6.28 10.27 -0.71
N TRP A 118 5.10 10.21 -1.34
CA TRP A 118 4.98 9.87 -2.74
C TRP A 118 5.64 10.90 -3.65
N GLU A 119 5.52 12.20 -3.37
CA GLU A 119 6.25 13.23 -4.09
C GLU A 119 7.77 13.04 -4.04
N TYR A 120 8.29 12.64 -2.87
CA TYR A 120 9.71 12.34 -2.70
C TYR A 120 10.11 11.07 -3.46
N ILE A 121 9.32 9.99 -3.34
CA ILE A 121 9.56 8.71 -4.01
C ILE A 121 9.55 8.88 -5.53
N TRP A 122 8.64 9.68 -6.09
CA TRP A 122 8.63 9.96 -7.53
C TRP A 122 9.90 10.68 -8.00
N LYS A 123 10.42 11.62 -7.22
CA LYS A 123 11.70 12.27 -7.52
C LYS A 123 12.86 11.28 -7.44
N TRP A 124 12.90 10.48 -6.38
CA TRP A 124 13.92 9.45 -6.16
C TRP A 124 13.93 8.38 -7.27
N SER A 125 12.74 8.00 -7.78
CA SER A 125 12.57 6.99 -8.82
C SER A 125 13.10 7.41 -10.19
N LYS A 126 13.36 8.71 -10.41
CA LYS A 126 14.02 9.17 -11.64
C LYS A 126 15.47 8.71 -11.75
N GLU A 127 16.10 8.44 -10.61
CA GLU A 127 17.49 7.99 -10.52
C GLU A 127 17.60 6.52 -10.09
N ASN A 128 16.51 5.90 -9.64
CA ASN A 128 16.47 4.55 -9.08
C ASN A 128 15.33 3.73 -9.71
N LYS A 129 15.64 2.52 -10.18
CA LYS A 129 14.68 1.70 -10.92
C LYS A 129 13.75 0.92 -9.99
N ARG A 130 12.46 1.21 -10.11
CA ARG A 130 11.37 0.44 -9.50
C ARG A 130 11.09 -0.82 -10.32
N ALA A 131 10.68 -1.89 -9.65
CA ALA A 131 10.25 -3.12 -10.28
C ALA A 131 8.80 -3.07 -10.81
N PHE A 132 7.97 -2.19 -10.24
CA PHE A 132 6.52 -2.13 -10.51
C PHE A 132 5.83 -3.50 -10.38
N THR A 133 6.29 -4.32 -9.43
CA THR A 133 5.66 -5.61 -9.10
C THR A 133 4.56 -5.41 -8.06
N THR A 134 4.95 -5.11 -6.82
CA THR A 134 4.03 -4.72 -5.75
C THR A 134 4.74 -3.82 -4.76
N ASP A 135 4.27 -2.59 -4.67
CA ASP A 135 4.67 -1.62 -3.65
C ASP A 135 3.59 -1.60 -2.56
N PHE A 136 3.95 -1.22 -1.33
CA PHE A 136 2.94 -1.12 -0.28
C PHE A 136 3.29 -0.14 0.84
N GLU A 137 2.25 0.40 1.46
CA GLU A 137 2.33 1.21 2.68
C GLU A 137 1.95 0.33 3.87
N LEU A 138 2.72 0.44 4.96
CA LEU A 138 2.46 -0.25 6.22
C LEU A 138 1.93 0.75 7.27
N TYR A 139 0.68 0.53 7.69
CA TYR A 139 0.01 1.24 8.77
C TYR A 139 0.04 0.38 10.03
N ASP A 140 1.12 0.54 10.81
CA ASP A 140 1.34 -0.16 12.07
C ASP A 140 0.85 0.66 13.28
N GLU A 141 1.31 0.34 14.50
CA GLU A 141 0.92 1.04 15.73
C GLU A 141 1.21 2.56 15.70
N LYS A 142 2.17 3.01 14.88
CA LYS A 142 2.50 4.43 14.69
C LYS A 142 1.44 5.17 13.87
N ALA A 143 0.43 4.49 13.32
CA ALA A 143 -0.64 5.07 12.52
C ALA A 143 -2.00 5.17 13.24
N THR A 144 -2.01 4.98 14.57
CA THR A 144 -3.26 4.97 15.37
C THR A 144 -3.89 6.35 15.60
N ASP A 145 -3.09 7.42 15.61
CA ASP A 145 -3.58 8.81 15.65
C ASP A 145 -3.47 9.44 14.25
N PRO A 146 -4.59 9.71 13.55
CA PRO A 146 -4.58 10.22 12.18
C PRO A 146 -3.91 11.60 12.05
N ASN A 147 -3.74 12.35 13.13
CA ASN A 147 -3.05 13.65 13.12
C ASN A 147 -1.54 13.54 13.39
N ASN A 148 -1.06 12.35 13.76
CA ASN A 148 0.33 12.12 14.17
C ASN A 148 0.84 10.75 13.70
N VAL A 149 0.52 10.39 12.46
CA VAL A 149 0.92 9.13 11.82
C VAL A 149 2.37 9.18 11.39
N GLN A 150 3.05 8.03 11.51
CA GLN A 150 4.25 7.70 10.77
C GLN A 150 4.08 6.31 10.16
N LEU A 151 4.43 6.17 8.88
CA LEU A 151 4.27 4.94 8.12
C LEU A 151 5.54 4.63 7.32
N ASP A 152 5.68 3.37 6.94
CA ASP A 152 6.75 2.88 6.08
C ASP A 152 6.19 2.53 4.70
N ILE A 153 6.79 3.09 3.65
CA ILE A 153 6.45 2.79 2.25
C ILE A 153 7.55 1.91 1.66
N TYR A 154 7.15 0.75 1.17
CA TYR A 154 8.00 -0.27 0.58
C TYR A 154 7.87 -0.19 -0.94
N ILE A 155 8.97 0.18 -1.60
CA ILE A 155 9.06 0.28 -3.06
C ILE A 155 9.94 -0.85 -3.60
N ALA A 156 9.37 -1.74 -4.39
CA ALA A 156 10.08 -2.88 -4.97
C ALA A 156 11.12 -2.42 -6.01
N LEU A 157 12.31 -3.00 -5.95
CA LEU A 157 13.45 -2.64 -6.80
C LEU A 157 13.69 -3.66 -7.91
N ALA A 158 14.07 -3.16 -9.09
CA ALA A 158 14.39 -3.95 -10.27
C ALA A 158 15.81 -4.55 -10.26
#